data_AF-A0A4Z0GGL3-F1
#
_entry.id   AF-A0A4Z0GGL3-F1
#
_cell.length_a   1.000
_cell.length_b   1.000
_cell.length_c   1.000
_cell.angle_alpha   90.00
_cell.angle_beta   90.00
_cell.angle_gamma   90.00
#
_symmetry.space_group_name_H-M   'P 1'
#
loop_
_entity.id
_entity.type
_entity.pdbx_description
1 polymer ?
#
loop_
_entity_poly.entity_id
_entity_poly.type
_entity_poly.pdbx_seq_one_letter_code
_entity_poly.pdbx_strand_id
1 'polypeptide(L)'
;MTETKDKLKTAVFKYIESEIYDYPDTVQNIKDRYQNIMYASSKQDDAGVVKGGGVGRPTERIATALMSSTSLARLERIASAIGSSYDQMPEDHKRVIQLKYWDNRKLTMEGIASECFMHRNTASKYRKEFVYLVASKLGY
;
A
#
# COMPACT_ATOMS: atom_id res chain seq x y z
N MET A 1 7.14 30.76 4.49
CA MET A 1 6.37 30.43 3.29
C MET A 1 5.65 29.11 3.55
N THR A 2 4.41 29.15 4.00
CA THR A 2 3.59 27.94 4.21
C THR A 2 2.66 27.85 3.01
N GLU A 3 3.16 27.17 1.98
CA GLU A 3 2.48 26.96 0.72
C GLU A 3 1.11 26.30 0.98
N THR A 4 0.13 26.82 0.28
CA THR A 4 -1.30 26.56 0.41
C THR A 4 -1.54 25.05 0.52
N LYS A 5 -2.08 24.60 1.66
CA LYS A 5 -2.71 23.28 1.84
C LYS A 5 -3.91 23.24 0.89
N ASP A 6 -3.64 22.99 -0.39
CA ASP A 6 -4.69 22.81 -1.38
C ASP A 6 -5.58 21.68 -0.86
N LYS A 7 -6.87 21.98 -0.75
CA LYS A 7 -7.83 21.04 -0.17
C LYS A 7 -7.92 19.87 -1.13
N LEU A 8 -7.11 18.84 -0.88
CA LEU A 8 -7.18 17.57 -1.60
C LEU A 8 -8.65 17.18 -1.74
N LYS A 9 -9.08 16.92 -2.98
CA LYS A 9 -10.47 16.57 -3.26
C LYS A 9 -10.89 15.45 -2.30
N THR A 10 -12.04 15.59 -1.65
CA THR A 10 -12.54 14.63 -0.66
C THR A 10 -12.54 13.19 -1.19
N ALA A 11 -12.76 13.00 -2.49
CA ALA A 11 -12.66 11.71 -3.16
C ALA A 11 -11.25 11.11 -3.11
N VAL A 12 -10.22 11.91 -3.42
CA VAL A 12 -8.82 11.48 -3.40
C VAL A 12 -8.36 11.21 -1.96
N PHE A 13 -8.80 12.01 -1.00
CA PHE A 13 -8.54 11.76 0.43
C PHE A 13 -9.07 10.39 0.86
N LYS A 14 -10.33 10.08 0.53
CA LYS A 14 -10.94 8.79 0.85
C LYS A 14 -10.25 7.63 0.14
N TYR A 15 -9.86 7.84 -1.12
CA TYR A 15 -9.16 6.83 -1.90
C TYR A 15 -7.80 6.48 -1.28
N ILE A 16 -6.99 7.48 -0.92
CA ILE A 16 -5.69 7.24 -0.28
C ILE A 16 -5.88 6.62 1.11
N GLU A 17 -6.92 7.05 1.84
CA GLU A 17 -7.24 6.46 3.13
C GLU A 17 -7.59 4.97 3.04
N SER A 18 -8.34 4.53 2.01
CA SER A 18 -8.56 3.10 1.79
C SER A 18 -7.25 2.35 1.51
N GLU A 19 -6.38 2.91 0.66
CA GLU A 19 -5.08 2.26 0.37
C GLU A 19 -4.19 2.14 1.62
N ILE A 20 -4.29 3.09 2.57
CA ILE A 20 -3.60 3.01 3.87
C ILE A 20 -4.17 1.89 4.75
N TYR A 21 -5.49 1.72 4.76
CA TYR A 21 -6.14 0.60 5.46
C TYR A 21 -5.68 -0.74 4.89
N ASP A 22 -5.64 -0.85 3.57
CA ASP A 22 -5.26 -2.07 2.85
C ASP A 22 -3.74 -2.29 2.77
N TYR A 23 -2.93 -1.39 3.35
CA TYR A 23 -1.47 -1.48 3.26
C TYR A 23 -0.87 -2.81 3.73
N PRO A 24 -1.26 -3.38 4.90
CA PRO A 24 -0.72 -4.67 5.34
C PRO A 24 -1.04 -5.81 4.37
N ASP A 25 -2.26 -5.83 3.84
CA ASP A 25 -2.69 -6.81 2.84
C ASP A 25 -1.95 -6.62 1.52
N THR A 26 -1.78 -5.36 1.08
CA THR A 26 -1.04 -5.00 -0.14
C THR A 26 0.41 -5.49 -0.07
N VAL A 27 1.10 -5.27 1.05
CA VAL A 27 2.48 -5.75 1.25
C VAL A 27 2.54 -7.27 1.21
N GLN A 28 1.57 -7.95 1.84
CA GLN A 28 1.48 -9.41 1.80
C GLN A 28 1.21 -9.91 0.37
N ASN A 29 0.30 -9.27 -0.37
CA ASN A 29 -0.03 -9.61 -1.75
C ASN A 29 1.17 -9.48 -2.68
N ILE A 30 1.97 -8.42 -2.52
CA ILE A 30 3.22 -8.21 -3.25
C ILE A 30 4.17 -9.38 -2.96
N LYS A 31 4.37 -9.73 -1.69
CA LYS A 31 5.26 -10.82 -1.26
C LYS A 31 4.80 -12.17 -1.84
N ASP A 32 3.51 -12.47 -1.78
CA ASP A 32 2.95 -13.72 -2.32
C ASP A 32 3.11 -13.83 -3.83
N ARG A 33 2.96 -12.71 -4.56
CA ARG A 33 3.22 -12.68 -6.01
C ARG A 33 4.69 -12.94 -6.34
N TYR A 34 5.62 -12.33 -5.60
CA TYR A 34 7.05 -12.61 -5.77
C TYR A 34 7.38 -14.08 -5.53
N GLN A 35 6.83 -14.66 -4.47
CA GLN A 35 6.99 -16.08 -4.17
C GLN A 35 6.44 -16.95 -5.31
N ASN A 36 5.22 -16.66 -5.78
CA ASN A 36 4.60 -17.41 -6.87
C ASN A 36 5.44 -17.39 -8.15
N ILE A 37 5.98 -16.23 -8.52
CA ILE A 37 6.88 -16.08 -9.69
C ILE A 37 8.13 -16.93 -9.50
N MET A 38 8.77 -16.88 -8.33
CA MET A 38 9.97 -17.66 -8.02
C MET A 38 9.73 -19.17 -8.10
N TYR A 39 8.61 -19.65 -7.54
CA TYR A 39 8.22 -21.07 -7.62
C TYR A 39 7.83 -21.49 -9.04
N ALA A 40 7.17 -20.62 -9.82
CA ALA A 40 6.79 -20.90 -11.20
C ALA A 40 8.02 -21.03 -12.12
N SER A 41 9.04 -20.17 -11.96
CA SER A 41 10.30 -20.29 -12.67
C SER A 41 11.04 -21.58 -12.32
N SER A 42 11.08 -21.97 -11.04
CA SER A 42 11.76 -23.19 -10.61
C SER A 42 11.12 -24.49 -11.14
N LYS A 43 9.80 -24.49 -11.38
CA LYS A 43 9.11 -25.65 -11.99
C LYS A 43 9.33 -25.78 -13.51
N GLN A 44 9.71 -24.70 -14.21
CA GLN A 44 10.01 -24.78 -15.64
C GLN A 44 11.37 -25.44 -15.91
N ASP A 45 12.34 -25.31 -14.99
CA ASP A 45 13.64 -25.98 -15.09
C ASP A 45 13.58 -27.48 -14.72
N ASP A 46 12.65 -27.88 -13.85
CA ASP A 46 12.47 -29.29 -13.42
C ASP A 46 11.49 -30.08 -14.32
N ALA A 47 10.57 -29.38 -15.00
CA ALA A 47 9.68 -29.98 -15.98
C ALA A 47 10.39 -30.14 -17.32
N GLY A 48 11.13 -31.25 -17.46
CA GLY A 48 11.71 -31.71 -18.71
C GLY A 48 10.78 -31.46 -19.90
N VAL A 49 11.33 -30.78 -20.91
CA VAL A 49 10.75 -30.46 -22.22
C VAL A 49 9.70 -31.50 -22.66
N VAL A 50 8.42 -31.21 -22.43
CA VAL A 50 7.34 -31.92 -23.11
C VAL A 50 7.08 -31.18 -24.43
N LYS A 51 7.83 -31.56 -25.46
CA LYS A 51 7.53 -31.25 -26.86
C LYS A 51 6.14 -31.82 -27.18
N GLY A 52 5.12 -30.97 -27.20
CA GLY A 52 3.75 -31.42 -27.47
C GLY A 52 2.80 -30.30 -27.88
N GLY A 53 2.90 -29.85 -29.12
CA GLY A 53 1.75 -29.63 -30.01
C GLY A 53 0.55 -28.78 -29.57
N GLY A 54 0.71 -27.77 -28.71
CA GLY A 54 -0.35 -26.80 -28.45
C GLY A 54 -0.12 -25.51 -29.22
N VAL A 55 -1.07 -25.10 -30.07
CA VAL A 55 -1.19 -23.73 -30.62
C VAL A 55 -1.52 -22.78 -29.45
N GLY A 56 -0.58 -22.62 -28.53
CA GLY A 56 -0.76 -21.98 -27.24
C GLY A 56 -0.36 -20.53 -27.35
N ARG A 57 -1.24 -19.74 -27.99
CA ARG A 57 -1.35 -18.28 -27.98
C ARG A 57 -0.25 -17.57 -27.15
N PRO A 58 0.98 -17.42 -27.69
CA PRO A 58 2.08 -16.76 -26.98
C PRO A 58 1.70 -15.31 -26.60
N THR A 59 0.87 -14.67 -27.42
CA THR A 59 0.29 -13.35 -27.17
C THR A 59 -0.53 -13.26 -25.89
N GLU A 60 -1.30 -14.29 -25.54
CA GLU A 60 -2.08 -14.28 -24.29
C GLU A 60 -1.18 -14.40 -23.06
N ARG A 61 -0.18 -15.28 -23.12
CA ARG A 61 0.79 -15.45 -22.01
C ARG A 61 1.60 -14.17 -21.78
N ILE A 62 2.02 -13.50 -22.85
CA ILE A 62 2.73 -12.23 -22.79
C ILE A 62 1.80 -11.13 -22.24
N ALA A 63 0.54 -11.06 -22.69
CA ALA A 63 -0.42 -10.09 -22.20
C ALA A 63 -0.70 -10.27 -20.69
N THR A 64 -0.91 -11.51 -20.22
CA THR A 64 -1.12 -11.80 -18.80
C THR A 64 0.11 -11.44 -17.95
N ALA A 65 1.32 -11.77 -18.43
CA ALA A 65 2.55 -11.42 -17.73
C ALA A 65 2.74 -9.89 -17.63
N LEU A 66 2.47 -9.15 -18.72
CA LEU A 66 2.61 -7.70 -18.77
C LEU A 66 1.58 -6.98 -17.87
N MET A 67 0.33 -7.44 -17.87
CA MET A 67 -0.72 -6.92 -16.99
C MET A 67 -0.42 -7.18 -15.51
N SER A 68 0.10 -8.36 -15.18
CA SER A 68 0.54 -8.69 -13.82
C SER A 68 1.68 -7.77 -13.37
N SER A 69 2.66 -7.53 -14.25
CA SER A 69 3.81 -6.66 -14.00
C SER A 69 3.41 -5.21 -13.73
N THR A 70 2.50 -4.66 -14.55
CA THR A 70 2.03 -3.27 -14.42
C THR A 70 1.21 -3.07 -13.14
N SER A 71 0.36 -4.05 -12.81
CA SER A 71 -0.45 -4.00 -11.59
C SER A 71 0.42 -4.12 -10.34
N LEU A 72 1.43 -5.00 -10.36
CA LEU A 72 2.39 -5.15 -9.27
C LEU A 72 3.19 -3.87 -9.04
N ALA A 73 3.76 -3.29 -10.10
CA ALA A 73 4.52 -2.03 -10.01
C ALA A 73 3.70 -0.87 -9.42
N ARG A 74 2.39 -0.83 -9.70
CA ARG A 74 1.47 0.13 -9.08
C ARG A 74 1.33 -0.10 -7.57
N LEU A 75 1.06 -1.33 -7.16
CA LEU A 75 0.93 -1.69 -5.74
C LEU A 75 2.24 -1.41 -4.98
N GLU A 76 3.38 -1.71 -5.58
CA GLU A 76 4.70 -1.40 -5.02
C GLU A 76 4.92 0.10 -4.86
N ARG A 77 4.52 0.93 -5.84
CA ARG A 77 4.58 2.39 -5.70
C ARG A 77 3.76 2.88 -4.52
N ILE A 78 2.53 2.37 -4.37
CA ILE A 78 1.63 2.76 -3.28
C ILE A 78 2.21 2.31 -1.93
N ALA A 79 2.60 1.05 -1.83
CA ALA A 79 3.21 0.51 -0.61
C ALA A 79 4.49 1.26 -0.23
N SER A 80 5.36 1.56 -1.21
CA SER A 80 6.58 2.34 -0.99
C SER A 80 6.27 3.77 -0.53
N ALA A 81 5.27 4.43 -1.13
CA ALA A 81 4.85 5.76 -0.72
C ALA A 81 4.32 5.77 0.71
N ILE A 82 3.50 4.78 1.09
CA ILE A 82 2.96 4.64 2.46
C ILE A 82 4.07 4.34 3.45
N GLY A 83 4.91 3.33 3.17
CA GLY A 83 6.00 2.91 4.05
C GLY A 83 7.03 4.00 4.28
N SER A 84 7.47 4.69 3.21
CA SER A 84 8.42 5.79 3.33
C SER A 84 7.82 7.03 3.99
N SER A 85 6.51 7.27 3.85
CA SER A 85 5.81 8.36 4.57
C SER A 85 5.71 8.05 6.05
N TYR A 86 5.44 6.78 6.37
CA TYR A 86 5.38 6.30 7.74
C TYR A 86 6.74 6.42 8.41
N ASP A 87 7.81 6.00 7.75
CA ASP A 87 9.18 6.02 8.30
C ASP A 87 9.67 7.43 8.66
N GLN A 88 9.34 8.43 7.84
CA GLN A 88 9.73 9.83 8.06
C GLN A 88 9.00 10.51 9.22
N MET A 89 7.92 9.92 9.73
CA MET A 89 7.15 10.50 10.83
C MET A 89 7.77 10.22 12.21
N PRO A 90 7.60 11.13 13.17
CA PRO A 90 7.99 10.89 14.55
C PRO A 90 7.17 9.75 15.19
N GLU A 91 7.72 9.13 16.22
CA GLU A 91 7.15 7.92 16.84
C GLU A 91 5.71 8.13 17.37
N ASP A 92 5.39 9.31 17.89
CA ASP A 92 4.03 9.65 18.35
C ASP A 92 3.01 9.61 17.20
N HIS A 93 3.38 10.11 16.02
CA HIS A 93 2.51 10.08 14.84
C HIS A 93 2.34 8.64 14.37
N LYS A 94 3.46 7.90 14.29
CA LYS A 94 3.49 6.49 13.92
C LYS A 94 2.56 5.65 14.80
N ARG A 95 2.51 5.92 16.11
CA ARG A 95 1.62 5.24 17.07
C ARG A 95 0.14 5.50 16.77
N VAL A 96 -0.23 6.74 16.48
CA VAL A 96 -1.61 7.09 16.10
C VAL A 96 -2.04 6.38 14.82
N ILE A 97 -1.16 6.34 13.80
CA ILE A 97 -1.45 5.68 12.53
C ILE A 97 -1.59 4.16 12.73
N GLN A 98 -0.68 3.52 13.46
CA GLN A 98 -0.77 2.10 13.80
C GLN A 98 -2.10 1.77 14.48
N LEU A 99 -2.42 2.47 15.59
CA LEU A 99 -3.65 2.23 16.35
C LEU A 99 -4.92 2.50 15.53
N LYS A 100 -4.86 3.39 14.54
CA LYS A 100 -6.00 3.73 13.71
C LYS A 100 -6.26 2.74 12.58
N TYR A 101 -5.21 2.33 11.88
CA TYR A 101 -5.31 1.67 10.58
C TYR A 101 -4.94 0.20 10.61
N TRP A 102 -3.97 -0.19 11.44
CA TRP A 102 -3.38 -1.53 11.42
C TRP A 102 -3.58 -2.31 12.71
N ASP A 103 -4.02 -1.66 13.79
CA ASP A 103 -4.44 -2.34 15.01
C ASP A 103 -5.84 -2.94 14.83
N ASN A 104 -6.03 -4.14 15.37
CA ASN A 104 -7.30 -4.86 15.28
C ASN A 104 -8.37 -4.27 16.21
N ARG A 105 -7.95 -3.51 17.23
CA ARG A 105 -8.84 -2.78 18.14
C ARG A 105 -9.39 -1.58 17.37
N LYS A 106 -10.67 -1.64 16.99
CA LYS A 106 -11.41 -0.54 16.33
C LYS A 106 -11.66 0.62 17.29
N LEU A 107 -10.59 1.23 17.80
CA LEU A 107 -10.64 2.33 18.74
C LEU A 107 -11.21 3.57 18.07
N THR A 108 -12.01 4.33 18.83
CA THR A 108 -12.43 5.66 18.41
C THR A 108 -11.21 6.60 18.40
N MET A 109 -11.31 7.72 17.68
CA MET A 109 -10.26 8.74 17.72
C MET A 109 -9.99 9.26 19.13
N GLU A 110 -10.98 9.22 20.02
CA GLU A 110 -10.81 9.57 21.43
C GLU A 110 -10.02 8.50 22.18
N GLY A 111 -10.32 7.22 21.98
CA GLY A 111 -9.54 6.13 22.55
C GLY A 111 -8.08 6.16 22.11
N ILE A 112 -7.82 6.39 20.82
CA ILE A 112 -6.45 6.53 20.29
C ILE A 112 -5.74 7.72 20.91
N ALA A 113 -6.44 8.85 21.07
CA ALA A 113 -5.87 10.05 21.67
C ALA A 113 -5.50 9.81 23.15
N SER A 114 -6.35 9.12 23.91
CA SER A 114 -6.07 8.72 25.28
C SER A 114 -4.87 7.77 25.38
N GLU A 115 -4.79 6.74 24.52
CA GLU A 115 -3.67 5.77 24.50
C GLU A 115 -2.33 6.43 24.14
N CYS A 116 -2.36 7.46 23.29
CA CYS A 116 -1.19 8.23 22.91
C CYS A 116 -0.96 9.47 23.78
N PHE A 117 -1.66 9.62 24.91
CA PHE A 117 -1.55 10.77 25.82
C PHE A 117 -1.64 12.15 25.13
N MET A 118 -2.51 12.28 24.14
CA MET A 118 -2.65 13.50 23.34
C MET A 118 -4.11 13.93 23.21
N HIS A 119 -4.33 15.18 22.80
CA HIS A 119 -5.67 15.68 22.56
C HIS A 119 -6.26 15.11 21.25
N ARG A 120 -7.58 14.90 21.21
CA ARG A 120 -8.31 14.38 20.03
C ARG A 120 -8.01 15.16 18.74
N ASN A 121 -7.87 16.49 18.84
CA ASN A 121 -7.53 17.34 17.69
C ASN A 121 -6.12 17.05 17.15
N THR A 122 -5.16 16.77 18.04
CA THR A 122 -3.78 16.43 17.68
C THR A 122 -3.75 15.09 16.92
N ALA A 123 -4.41 14.06 17.45
CA ALA A 123 -4.54 12.77 16.76
C ALA A 123 -5.22 12.91 15.38
N SER A 124 -6.27 13.73 15.31
CA SER A 124 -6.98 14.02 14.05
C SER A 124 -6.11 14.78 13.05
N LYS A 125 -5.22 15.64 13.53
CA LYS A 125 -4.24 16.36 12.70
C LYS A 125 -3.20 15.39 12.14
N TYR A 126 -2.63 14.51 12.96
CA TYR A 126 -1.64 13.52 12.52
C TYR A 126 -2.20 12.59 11.45
N ARG A 127 -3.44 12.11 11.64
CA ARG A 127 -4.15 11.34 10.59
C ARG A 127 -4.19 12.11 9.26
N LYS A 128 -4.63 13.37 9.29
CA LYS A 128 -4.73 14.18 8.07
C LYS A 128 -3.35 14.38 7.43
N GLU A 129 -2.36 14.76 8.24
CA GLU A 129 -0.99 15.01 7.80
C GLU A 129 -0.38 13.79 7.11
N PHE A 130 -0.64 12.59 7.64
CA PHE A 130 -0.21 11.34 7.02
C PHE A 130 -0.84 11.11 5.65
N VAL A 131 -2.16 11.25 5.53
CA VAL A 131 -2.84 11.10 4.23
C VAL A 131 -2.33 12.12 3.21
N TYR A 132 -2.08 13.37 3.62
CA TYR A 132 -1.51 14.39 2.74
C TYR A 132 -0.06 14.05 2.31
N LEU A 133 0.76 13.52 3.21
CA LEU A 133 2.13 13.11 2.90
C LEU A 133 2.15 11.99 1.85
N VAL A 134 1.28 10.99 2.02
CA VAL A 134 1.11 9.90 1.05
C VAL A 134 0.60 10.45 -0.29
N ALA A 135 -0.39 11.35 -0.27
CA ALA A 135 -0.92 12.00 -1.48
C ALA A 135 0.17 12.72 -2.27
N SER A 136 0.99 13.52 -1.58
CA SER A 136 2.09 14.26 -2.19
C SER A 136 3.11 13.34 -2.85
N LYS A 137 3.45 12.21 -2.23
CA LYS A 137 4.36 11.21 -2.83
C LYS A 137 3.79 10.49 -4.04
N LEU A 138 2.46 10.33 -4.08
CA LEU A 138 1.77 9.74 -5.23
C LEU A 138 1.51 10.76 -6.35
N GLY A 139 1.78 12.04 -6.12
CA GLY A 139 1.61 13.11 -7.11
C GLY A 139 0.18 13.63 -7.25
N TYR A 140 -0.63 13.55 -6.19
CA TYR A 140 -1.99 14.09 -6.13
C TYR A 140 -2.07 15.51 -5.57
#